data_AF-A0AB33UC22-F1
#
_entry.id   AF-A0AB33UC22-F1
#
_cell.length_a   1.000
_cell.length_b   1.000
_cell.length_c   1.000
_cell.angle_alpha   90.00
_cell.angle_beta   90.00
_cell.angle_gamma   90.00
#
_symmetry.space_group_name_H-M   'P 1'
#
loop_
_entity.id
_entity.type
_entity.pdbx_description
1 polymer ?
#
loop_
_entity_poly.entity_id
_entity_poly.type
_entity_poly.pdbx_seq_one_letter_code
_entity_poly.pdbx_strand_id
1 'polypeptide(L)'
;MNNIQNNYLKNLGRNIRKQMREKGLTVYDFGSGERMVDKSTISRIINSKENLSRNKLDIFIETLVLKNSFCLYFHNNFFCYELIESTLELIEREKTSCLYKILAKLLREKYVDFSMLDTYSLVRIYFVNNRDTMTNNLQHFMKESLTTTMSSFEVAKLYEKWIEDYLRNN
;
A
#
# COMPACT_ATOMS: atom_id res chain seq x y z
N MET A 1 -0.93 11.02 -10.88
CA MET A 1 -0.91 10.09 -9.75
C MET A 1 -0.66 10.91 -8.50
N ASN A 2 -1.59 10.92 -7.56
CA ASN A 2 -1.45 11.69 -6.32
C ASN A 2 -0.45 11.01 -5.35
N ASN A 3 -0.19 11.67 -4.23
CA ASN A 3 0.83 11.24 -3.28
C ASN A 3 0.48 9.92 -2.58
N ILE A 4 -0.79 9.63 -2.32
CA ILE A 4 -1.21 8.35 -1.72
C ILE A 4 -0.98 7.19 -2.69
N GLN A 5 -1.42 7.33 -3.94
CA GLN A 5 -1.16 6.34 -5.00
C GLN A 5 0.34 6.12 -5.19
N ASN A 6 1.13 7.20 -5.21
CA ASN A 6 2.59 7.14 -5.30
C ASN A 6 3.20 6.41 -4.09
N ASN A 7 2.73 6.69 -2.88
CA ASN A 7 3.20 6.04 -1.65
C ASN A 7 2.89 4.54 -1.65
N TYR A 8 1.69 4.15 -2.07
CA TYR A 8 1.32 2.75 -2.23
C TYR A 8 2.28 2.02 -3.17
N LEU A 9 2.52 2.56 -4.36
CA LEU A 9 3.40 1.93 -5.35
C LEU A 9 4.86 1.85 -4.89
N LYS A 10 5.33 2.85 -4.12
CA LYS A 10 6.65 2.81 -3.47
C LYS A 10 6.76 1.68 -2.46
N ASN A 11 5.76 1.52 -1.60
CA ASN A 11 5.72 0.42 -0.64
C ASN A 11 5.60 -0.94 -1.33
N LEU A 12 4.74 -1.07 -2.34
CA LEU A 12 4.61 -2.29 -3.14
C LEU A 12 5.94 -2.70 -3.78
N GLY A 13 6.63 -1.76 -4.46
CA GLY A 13 7.92 -2.03 -5.09
C GLY A 13 9.01 -2.44 -4.09
N ARG A 14 9.07 -1.79 -2.92
CA ARG A 14 9.95 -2.19 -1.81
C ARG A 14 9.64 -3.60 -1.32
N ASN A 15 8.35 -3.92 -1.15
CA ASN A 15 7.91 -5.23 -0.69
C ASN A 15 8.25 -6.34 -1.70
N ILE A 16 8.03 -6.11 -3.00
CA ILE A 16 8.45 -7.05 -4.05
C ILE A 16 9.97 -7.27 -3.97
N ARG A 17 10.77 -6.21 -3.84
CA ARG A 17 12.24 -6.33 -3.68
C ARG A 17 12.63 -7.10 -2.42
N LYS A 18 11.86 -6.98 -1.33
CA LYS A 18 12.08 -7.74 -0.08
C LYS A 18 11.80 -9.23 -0.32
N GLN A 19 10.67 -9.56 -0.91
CA GLN A 19 10.31 -10.94 -1.25
C GLN A 19 11.32 -11.59 -2.21
N MET A 20 11.80 -10.84 -3.22
CA MET A 20 12.87 -11.32 -4.10
C MET A 20 14.13 -11.68 -3.31
N ARG A 21 14.57 -10.80 -2.40
CA ARG A 21 15.76 -11.04 -1.57
C ARG A 21 15.60 -12.24 -0.64
N GLU A 22 14.45 -12.37 0.00
CA GLU A 22 14.14 -13.50 0.90
C GLU A 22 14.15 -14.85 0.16
N LYS A 23 13.84 -14.85 -1.14
CA LYS A 23 13.80 -16.04 -1.99
C LYS A 23 15.06 -16.25 -2.83
N GLY A 24 16.07 -15.38 -2.71
CA GLY A 24 17.27 -15.45 -3.54
C GLY A 24 17.04 -15.16 -5.03
N LEU A 25 15.95 -14.46 -5.37
CA LEU A 25 15.55 -14.13 -6.74
C LEU A 25 16.18 -12.82 -7.21
N THR A 26 16.42 -12.75 -8.51
CA THR A 26 16.92 -11.62 -9.27
C THR A 26 15.89 -11.16 -10.31
N VAL A 27 16.18 -10.07 -11.01
CA VAL A 27 15.33 -9.61 -12.13
C VAL A 27 15.36 -10.56 -13.33
N TYR A 28 16.29 -11.52 -13.38
CA TYR A 28 16.39 -12.49 -14.47
C TYR A 28 15.43 -13.67 -14.31
N ASP A 29 14.87 -13.85 -13.11
CA ASP A 29 14.01 -14.98 -12.79
C ASP A 29 12.54 -14.79 -13.20
N PHE A 30 12.19 -13.60 -13.69
CA PHE A 30 10.81 -13.23 -14.01
C PHE A 30 10.45 -13.61 -15.46
N GLY A 31 9.92 -14.82 -15.58
CA GLY A 31 9.44 -15.40 -16.83
C GLY A 31 10.52 -16.21 -17.56
N SER A 32 10.09 -16.96 -18.58
CA SER A 32 10.96 -17.80 -19.41
C SER A 32 10.47 -17.83 -20.85
N GLY A 33 11.38 -17.89 -21.82
CA GLY A 33 11.04 -17.95 -23.24
C GLY A 33 10.19 -16.75 -23.68
N GLU A 34 9.06 -17.01 -24.32
CA GLU A 34 8.16 -15.97 -24.86
C GLU A 34 7.39 -15.19 -23.77
N ARG A 35 7.33 -15.69 -22.52
CA ARG A 35 6.72 -15.00 -21.38
C ARG A 35 7.73 -14.20 -20.55
N MET A 36 8.93 -13.94 -21.07
CA MET A 36 9.95 -13.20 -20.33
C MET A 36 9.58 -11.71 -20.19
N VAL A 37 9.73 -11.15 -18.99
CA VAL A 37 9.59 -9.71 -18.76
C VAL A 37 10.98 -9.08 -18.78
N ASP A 38 11.15 -8.01 -19.55
CA ASP A 38 12.43 -7.30 -19.60
C ASP A 38 12.90 -6.87 -18.20
N LYS A 39 14.18 -7.11 -17.91
CA LYS A 39 14.83 -6.68 -16.65
C LYS A 39 14.64 -5.20 -16.34
N SER A 40 14.62 -4.36 -17.38
CA SER A 40 14.40 -2.92 -17.27
C SER A 40 12.99 -2.62 -16.77
N THR A 41 11.99 -3.34 -17.27
CA THR A 41 10.59 -3.27 -16.84
C THR A 41 10.45 -3.68 -15.38
N ILE A 42 11.00 -4.82 -14.98
CA ILE A 42 10.94 -5.28 -13.58
C ILE A 42 11.61 -4.27 -12.65
N SER A 43 12.79 -3.80 -13.03
CA SER A 43 13.51 -2.76 -12.30
C SER A 43 12.69 -1.48 -12.16
N ARG A 44 12.00 -1.04 -13.22
CA ARG A 44 11.11 0.12 -13.18
C ARG A 44 9.92 -0.12 -12.26
N ILE A 45 9.32 -1.31 -12.25
CA ILE A 45 8.21 -1.68 -11.37
C ILE A 45 8.63 -1.67 -9.89
N ILE A 46 9.71 -2.37 -9.52
CA ILE A 46 10.16 -2.43 -8.10
C ILE A 46 10.69 -1.10 -7.58
N ASN A 47 11.08 -0.19 -8.48
CA ASN A 47 11.46 1.19 -8.16
C ASN A 47 10.32 2.19 -8.35
N SER A 48 9.10 1.70 -8.61
CA SER A 48 7.87 2.52 -8.73
C SER A 48 7.95 3.60 -9.82
N LYS A 49 8.76 3.36 -10.85
CA LYS A 49 8.88 4.14 -12.08
C LYS A 49 7.92 3.66 -13.17
N GLU A 50 7.31 2.50 -12.97
CA GLU A 50 6.32 1.90 -13.85
C GLU A 50 5.31 1.09 -13.03
N ASN A 51 4.07 1.02 -13.51
CA ASN A 51 3.03 0.22 -12.89
C ASN A 51 3.13 -1.23 -13.37
N LEU A 52 2.83 -2.18 -12.48
CA LEU A 52 2.65 -3.56 -12.88
C LEU A 52 1.36 -3.66 -13.70
N SER A 53 1.50 -3.95 -14.99
CA SER A 53 0.37 -4.14 -15.89
C SER A 53 -0.28 -5.50 -15.67
N ARG A 54 -1.59 -5.60 -15.97
CA ARG A 54 -2.39 -6.81 -15.77
C ARG A 54 -1.79 -8.04 -16.45
N ASN A 55 -1.27 -7.90 -17.66
CA ASN A 55 -0.67 -8.98 -18.44
C ASN A 55 0.67 -9.51 -17.89
N LYS A 56 1.32 -8.79 -16.98
CA LYS A 56 2.57 -9.22 -16.32
C LYS A 56 2.32 -9.79 -14.93
N LEU A 57 1.08 -9.73 -14.44
CA LEU A 57 0.73 -10.07 -13.06
C LEU A 57 1.02 -11.54 -12.75
N ASP A 58 0.59 -12.45 -13.62
CA ASP A 58 0.76 -13.89 -13.42
C ASP A 58 2.24 -14.28 -13.31
N ILE A 59 3.10 -13.63 -14.11
CA ILE A 59 4.56 -13.87 -14.05
C ILE A 59 5.12 -13.48 -12.67
N PHE A 60 4.66 -12.37 -12.10
CA PHE A 60 5.07 -11.96 -10.75
C PHE A 60 4.55 -12.91 -9.67
N ILE A 61 3.30 -13.37 -9.80
CA ILE A 61 2.69 -14.33 -8.87
C ILE A 61 3.43 -15.67 -8.90
N GLU A 62 3.68 -16.20 -10.10
CA GLU A 62 4.40 -17.45 -10.33
C GLU A 62 5.83 -17.37 -9.80
N THR A 63 6.60 -16.35 -10.21
CA THR A 63 8.02 -16.19 -9.85
C THR A 63 8.21 -16.00 -8.35
N LEU A 64 7.33 -15.24 -7.69
CA LEU A 64 7.39 -15.02 -6.25
C LEU A 64 6.75 -16.18 -5.45
N VAL A 65 6.20 -17.20 -6.13
CA VAL A 65 5.53 -18.35 -5.52
C VAL A 65 4.40 -17.90 -4.59
N LEU A 66 3.53 -17.05 -5.11
CA LEU A 66 2.39 -16.48 -4.41
C LEU A 66 1.10 -17.21 -4.79
N LYS A 67 0.14 -17.29 -3.86
CA LYS A 67 -1.12 -18.01 -4.09
C LYS A 67 -2.02 -17.31 -5.11
N ASN A 68 -2.01 -15.98 -5.12
CA ASN A 68 -2.87 -15.15 -5.97
C ASN A 68 -2.39 -13.68 -5.96
N SER A 69 -3.08 -12.83 -6.72
CA SER A 69 -2.81 -11.38 -6.82
C SER A 69 -2.99 -10.64 -5.50
N PHE A 70 -3.92 -11.07 -4.64
CA PHE A 70 -4.09 -10.49 -3.30
C PHE A 70 -2.81 -10.66 -2.47
N CYS A 71 -2.18 -11.84 -2.50
CA CYS A 71 -0.90 -12.08 -1.83
C CYS A 71 0.28 -11.29 -2.44
N LEU A 72 0.16 -10.77 -3.65
CA LEU A 72 1.14 -9.85 -4.22
C LEU A 72 0.94 -8.43 -3.69
N TYR A 73 -0.30 -7.94 -3.72
CA TYR A 73 -0.64 -6.57 -3.37
C TYR A 73 -0.72 -6.33 -1.85
N PHE A 74 -1.17 -7.32 -1.08
CA PHE A 74 -1.37 -7.27 0.37
C PHE A 74 -0.79 -8.54 1.01
N HIS A 75 0.52 -8.72 0.83
CA HIS A 75 1.26 -9.94 1.13
C HIS A 75 1.06 -10.50 2.54
N ASN A 76 1.15 -9.62 3.56
CA ASN A 76 0.96 -9.99 4.96
C ASN A 76 0.53 -8.76 5.78
N ASN A 77 0.20 -8.99 7.05
CA ASN A 77 -0.22 -7.91 7.96
C ASN A 77 0.88 -6.86 8.16
N PHE A 78 2.14 -7.28 8.19
CA PHE A 78 3.27 -6.36 8.36
C PHE A 78 3.36 -5.34 7.23
N PHE A 79 3.21 -5.77 5.98
CA PHE A 79 3.13 -4.88 4.84
C PHE A 79 1.96 -3.90 4.96
N CYS A 80 0.78 -4.37 5.37
CA CYS A 80 -0.38 -3.50 5.60
C CYS A 80 -0.11 -2.47 6.70
N TYR A 81 0.55 -2.86 7.79
CA TYR A 81 0.94 -1.96 8.88
C TYR A 81 1.85 -0.84 8.36
N GLU A 82 2.94 -1.18 7.68
CA GLU A 82 3.88 -0.19 7.10
C GLU A 82 3.18 0.73 6.08
N LEU A 83 2.28 0.16 5.27
CA LEU A 83 1.54 0.91 4.27
C LEU A 83 0.58 1.92 4.91
N ILE A 84 -0.17 1.51 5.93
CA ILE A 84 -1.11 2.38 6.64
C ILE A 84 -0.36 3.46 7.40
N GLU A 85 0.66 3.09 8.18
CA GLU A 85 1.49 4.02 8.95
C GLU A 85 2.11 5.09 8.04
N SER A 86 2.79 4.67 6.98
CA SER A 86 3.43 5.60 6.05
C SER A 86 2.44 6.51 5.33
N THR A 87 1.21 6.05 5.08
CA THR A 87 0.17 6.88 4.48
C THR A 87 -0.40 7.90 5.46
N LEU A 88 -0.60 7.55 6.73
CA LEU A 88 -1.02 8.52 7.74
C LEU A 88 0.06 9.58 7.98
N GLU A 89 1.33 9.18 8.04
CA GLU A 89 2.46 10.11 8.14
C GLU A 89 2.58 11.01 6.90
N LEU A 90 2.29 10.49 5.71
CA LEU A 90 2.24 11.29 4.48
C LEU A 90 1.14 12.36 4.57
N ILE A 91 -0.07 11.97 4.99
CA ILE A 91 -1.20 12.89 5.13
C ILE A 91 -0.88 13.97 6.17
N GLU A 92 -0.24 13.62 7.29
CA GLU A 92 0.19 14.57 8.32
C GLU A 92 1.13 15.65 7.75
N ARG A 93 2.10 15.25 6.92
CA ARG A 93 3.06 16.18 6.29
C ARG A 93 2.40 17.12 5.29
N GLU A 94 1.31 16.70 4.67
CA GLU A 94 0.55 17.49 3.69
C GLU A 94 -0.50 18.38 4.37
N LYS A 95 -0.05 19.30 5.23
CA LYS A 95 -0.89 20.14 6.11
C LYS A 95 -1.96 20.98 5.40
N THR A 96 -1.83 21.20 4.09
CA THR A 96 -2.81 21.94 3.28
C THR A 96 -3.88 21.05 2.63
N SER A 97 -3.68 19.74 2.63
CA SER A 97 -4.58 18.77 1.99
C SER A 97 -5.94 18.67 2.69
N CYS A 98 -6.98 18.26 1.94
CA CYS A 98 -8.29 17.96 2.51
C CYS A 98 -8.21 16.80 3.53
N LEU A 99 -7.43 15.77 3.21
CA LEU A 99 -7.26 14.61 4.07
C LEU A 99 -6.55 14.96 5.37
N TYR A 100 -5.58 15.86 5.36
CA TYR A 100 -4.98 16.38 6.59
C TYR A 100 -6.03 17.02 7.49
N LYS A 101 -6.91 17.87 6.94
CA LYS A 101 -7.95 18.53 7.73
C LYS A 101 -8.92 17.53 8.36
N ILE A 102 -9.29 16.49 7.61
CA ILE A 102 -10.13 15.39 8.10
C ILE A 102 -9.41 14.62 9.21
N LEU A 103 -8.18 14.18 8.96
CA LEU A 103 -7.36 13.46 9.94
C LEU A 103 -7.15 14.27 11.22
N ALA A 104 -6.76 15.54 11.11
CA ALA A 104 -6.55 16.43 12.25
C ALA A 104 -7.84 16.72 13.04
N LYS A 105 -9.02 16.70 12.38
CA LYS A 105 -10.30 16.78 13.06
C LYS A 105 -10.57 15.48 13.85
N LEU A 106 -10.49 14.33 13.18
CA LEU A 106 -10.65 13.01 13.79
C LEU A 106 -9.76 12.82 15.03
N LEU A 107 -8.47 13.16 14.91
CA LEU A 107 -7.52 13.02 16.02
C LEU A 107 -7.89 13.89 17.22
N ARG A 108 -8.34 15.13 16.98
CA ARG A 108 -8.76 16.04 18.06
C ARG A 108 -10.03 15.53 18.75
N GLU A 109 -10.95 14.92 18.01
CA GLU A 109 -12.18 14.35 18.57
C GLU A 109 -11.93 13.06 19.37
N LYS A 110 -11.00 12.21 18.93
CA LYS A 110 -10.64 10.98 19.67
C LYS A 110 -9.73 11.21 20.87
N TYR A 111 -8.87 12.22 20.80
CA TYR A 111 -7.82 12.46 21.79
C TYR A 111 -7.93 13.86 22.38
N VAL A 112 -9.15 14.27 22.74
CA VAL A 112 -9.45 15.61 23.32
C VAL A 112 -8.56 15.92 24.52
N ASP A 113 -8.31 14.91 25.37
CA ASP A 113 -7.51 15.06 26.60
C ASP A 113 -6.00 15.18 26.33
N PHE A 114 -5.55 14.96 25.09
CA PHE A 114 -4.15 15.06 24.68
C PHE A 114 -3.84 16.40 24.01
N SER A 115 -4.39 17.49 24.54
CA SER A 115 -4.28 18.85 23.97
C SER A 115 -2.84 19.38 23.85
N MET A 116 -1.91 18.81 24.60
CA MET A 116 -0.48 19.16 24.59
C MET A 116 0.33 18.43 23.51
N LEU A 117 -0.23 17.37 22.91
CA LEU A 117 0.46 16.60 21.87
C LEU A 117 0.28 17.24 20.49
N ASP A 118 1.36 17.21 19.70
CA ASP A 118 1.28 17.62 18.30
C ASP A 118 0.54 16.57 17.44
N THR A 119 0.07 16.99 16.26
CA THR A 119 -0.67 16.12 15.34
C THR A 119 0.13 14.86 14.97
N TYR A 120 1.45 14.98 14.82
CA TYR A 120 2.32 13.85 14.49
C TYR A 120 2.29 12.78 15.59
N SER A 121 2.43 13.18 16.85
CA SER A 121 2.33 12.28 18.01
C SER A 121 0.95 11.63 18.09
N LEU A 122 -0.11 12.40 17.83
CA LEU A 122 -1.47 11.86 17.78
C LEU A 122 -1.68 10.86 16.65
N VAL A 123 -1.08 11.07 15.47
CA VAL A 123 -1.09 10.10 14.36
C VAL A 123 -0.45 8.78 14.79
N ARG A 124 0.70 8.83 15.47
CA ARG A 124 1.41 7.63 15.94
C ARG A 124 0.58 6.86 16.96
N ILE A 125 -0.02 7.56 17.94
CA ILE A 125 -0.91 6.98 18.95
C ILE A 125 -2.14 6.37 18.27
N TYR A 126 -2.77 7.09 17.33
CA TYR A 126 -3.93 6.62 16.59
C TYR A 126 -3.62 5.34 15.82
N PHE A 127 -2.51 5.31 15.09
CA PHE A 127 -2.08 4.13 14.37
C PHE A 127 -1.88 2.95 15.32
N VAL A 128 -1.11 3.10 16.40
CA VAL A 128 -0.85 2.01 17.35
C VAL A 128 -2.14 1.46 17.96
N ASN A 129 -3.06 2.33 18.36
CA ASN A 129 -4.32 1.95 18.98
C ASN A 129 -5.30 1.25 18.02
N ASN A 130 -5.21 1.53 16.72
CA ASN A 130 -6.17 1.05 15.73
C ASN A 130 -5.53 0.10 14.69
N ARG A 131 -4.24 -0.21 14.81
CA ARG A 131 -3.44 -0.91 13.80
C ARG A 131 -4.11 -2.16 13.26
N ASP A 132 -4.56 -3.03 14.15
CA ASP A 132 -5.12 -4.33 13.79
C ASP A 132 -6.51 -4.16 13.17
N THR A 133 -7.34 -3.28 13.73
CA THR A 133 -8.65 -2.92 13.17
C THR A 133 -8.54 -2.28 11.78
N MET A 134 -7.64 -1.32 11.59
CA MET A 134 -7.38 -0.69 10.29
C MET A 134 -6.93 -1.71 9.25
N THR A 135 -6.04 -2.61 9.64
CA THR A 135 -5.50 -3.65 8.75
C THR A 135 -6.55 -4.66 8.34
N ASN A 136 -7.37 -5.12 9.29
CA ASN A 136 -8.47 -6.04 9.01
C ASN A 136 -9.49 -5.38 8.07
N ASN A 137 -9.84 -4.12 8.31
CA ASN A 137 -10.73 -3.35 7.42
C ASN A 137 -10.15 -3.19 6.02
N LEU A 138 -8.87 -2.83 5.89
CA LEU A 138 -8.18 -2.72 4.60
C LEU A 138 -8.20 -4.06 3.85
N GLN A 139 -7.79 -5.13 4.52
CA GLN A 139 -7.70 -6.45 3.89
C GLN A 139 -9.08 -6.96 3.49
N HIS A 140 -10.12 -6.74 4.31
CA HIS A 140 -11.49 -7.10 3.97
C HIS A 140 -11.97 -6.33 2.73
N PHE A 141 -11.85 -5.00 2.75
CA PHE A 141 -12.19 -4.15 1.60
C PHE A 141 -11.47 -4.58 0.32
N MET A 142 -10.18 -4.89 0.42
CA MET A 142 -9.37 -5.29 -0.73
C MET A 142 -9.72 -6.68 -1.24
N LYS A 143 -10.08 -7.63 -0.37
CA LYS A 143 -10.57 -8.95 -0.79
C LYS A 143 -11.87 -8.84 -1.56
N GLU A 144 -12.77 -7.97 -1.12
CA GLU A 144 -14.05 -7.74 -1.81
C GLU A 144 -13.88 -6.94 -3.11
N SER A 145 -12.91 -6.04 -3.18
CA SER A 145 -12.70 -5.17 -4.34
C SER A 145 -11.86 -5.83 -5.45
N LEU A 146 -10.91 -6.71 -5.09
CA LEU A 146 -10.03 -7.40 -6.04
C LEU A 146 -10.70 -8.63 -6.66
N THR A 147 -11.86 -8.45 -7.30
CA THR A 147 -12.63 -9.52 -7.94
C THR A 147 -12.09 -9.95 -9.30
N THR A 148 -11.23 -9.13 -9.91
CA THR A 148 -10.66 -9.38 -11.24
C THR A 148 -9.18 -9.02 -11.28
N THR A 149 -8.49 -9.40 -12.36
CA THR A 149 -7.09 -9.02 -12.59
C THR A 149 -6.96 -7.51 -12.75
N MET A 150 -6.36 -6.85 -11.75
CA MET A 150 -6.13 -5.40 -11.73
C MET A 150 -4.64 -5.08 -11.83
N SER A 151 -4.32 -3.97 -12.49
CA SER A 151 -2.96 -3.41 -12.50
C SER A 151 -2.63 -2.75 -11.17
N SER A 152 -1.34 -2.58 -10.85
CA SER A 152 -0.95 -1.94 -9.58
C SER A 152 -1.48 -0.51 -9.42
N PHE A 153 -1.69 0.20 -10.53
CA PHE A 153 -2.28 1.54 -10.54
C PHE A 153 -3.75 1.54 -10.10
N GLU A 154 -4.50 0.54 -10.55
CA GLU A 154 -5.91 0.41 -10.18
C GLU A 154 -6.07 0.00 -8.72
N VAL A 155 -5.18 -0.86 -8.23
CA VAL A 155 -5.13 -1.18 -6.79
C VAL A 155 -4.72 0.05 -5.98
N ALA A 156 -3.80 0.87 -6.48
CA ALA A 156 -3.43 2.14 -5.83
C ALA A 156 -4.63 3.10 -5.70
N LYS A 157 -5.49 3.16 -6.72
CA LYS A 157 -6.75 3.93 -6.69
C LYS A 157 -7.75 3.38 -5.66
N LEU A 158 -7.90 2.06 -5.60
CA LEU A 158 -8.75 1.43 -4.58
C LEU A 158 -8.21 1.72 -3.17
N TYR A 159 -6.90 1.71 -3.00
CA TYR A 159 -6.26 1.99 -1.71
C TYR A 159 -6.46 3.44 -1.29
N GLU A 160 -6.30 4.38 -2.21
CA GLU A 160 -6.64 5.78 -1.96
C GLU A 160 -8.09 5.92 -1.53
N LYS A 161 -9.03 5.37 -2.30
CA LYS A 161 -10.45 5.43 -1.97
C LYS A 161 -10.73 4.87 -0.56
N TRP A 162 -10.14 3.72 -0.24
CA TRP A 162 -10.26 3.13 1.10
C TRP A 162 -9.78 4.08 2.20
N ILE A 163 -8.64 4.76 2.02
CA ILE A 163 -8.14 5.75 2.98
C ILE A 163 -9.12 6.92 3.14
N GLU A 164 -9.65 7.44 2.04
CA GLU A 164 -10.61 8.55 2.08
C GLU A 164 -11.89 8.15 2.82
N ASP A 165 -12.44 6.98 2.50
CA ASP A 165 -13.66 6.45 3.12
C ASP A 165 -13.42 6.13 4.59
N TYR A 166 -12.27 5.52 4.93
CA TYR A 166 -11.93 5.15 6.30
C TYR A 166 -11.83 6.39 7.20
N LEU A 167 -11.17 7.45 6.75
CA LEU A 167 -11.00 8.68 7.53
C LEU A 167 -12.29 9.51 7.67
N ARG A 168 -13.27 9.32 6.78
CA ARG A 168 -14.55 10.06 6.83
C ARG A 168 -15.61 9.37 7.69
N ASN A 169 -15.53 8.05 7.81
CA ASN A 169 -16.55 7.24 8.48
C ASN A 169 -16.16 6.80 9.90
N ASN A 170 -14.95 7.14 10.35
CA ASN A 170 -14.47 6.95 11.73
C ASN A 170 -14.34 8.30 12.42
#